data_AF-A0A5R9AR37-F1
#
_entry.id   AF-A0A5R9AR37-F1
#
_cell.length_a   1.000
_cell.length_b   1.000
_cell.length_c   1.000
_cell.angle_alpha   90.00
_cell.angle_beta   90.00
_cell.angle_gamma   90.00
#
_symmetry.space_group_name_H-M   'P 1'
#
loop_
_entity.id
_entity.type
_entity.pdbx_description
1 polymer ?
#
loop_
_entity_poly.entity_id
_entity_poly.type
_entity_poly.pdbx_seq_one_letter_code
_entity_poly.pdbx_strand_id
1 'polypeptide(L)'
;MKTEKGASTISGRISFTNENFNVTIDKRKNYKALQKKLHSSGGYVLLYNGKIDFKKPTPYKQAEEICIALNTFFSFLNGRRVGTLFLKGKLNNEVVFQDYTRHINESYQSTHSWALTDFKSEQIEKIWWKFWFLWTQKDAKDFLIFSIKWYCEGNSPELSSGTRLIMAQSTLELIYNWWLVELNGLIKGKDSHNLSASNKIRLILSSCSITKEIPKELTDLTIVMKGQDINDGPESIVYVRNALVHAHVKNREKIQKIGPFARFQALKLAVMYIDLALLKILDYDDRYKNNCLGAQWVPWRSRSN
;
A
#
# COMPACT_ATOMS: atom_id res chain seq x y z
N MET A 1 43.48 -26.60 -7.92
CA MET A 1 42.26 -27.43 -8.11
C MET A 1 41.58 -27.57 -6.74
N LYS A 2 40.26 -27.28 -6.69
CA LYS A 2 39.34 -27.38 -5.52
C LYS A 2 39.59 -26.34 -4.41
N THR A 3 38.64 -25.53 -3.96
CA THR A 3 37.18 -25.44 -4.19
C THR A 3 36.72 -24.03 -3.82
N GLU A 4 35.84 -23.44 -4.63
CA GLU A 4 35.08 -22.24 -4.31
C GLU A 4 34.30 -22.44 -3.01
N LYS A 5 34.62 -21.64 -1.99
CA LYS A 5 33.88 -21.62 -0.73
C LYS A 5 32.52 -20.97 -0.95
N GLY A 6 31.53 -21.85 -1.12
CA GLY A 6 30.19 -21.75 -0.57
C GLY A 6 29.52 -20.38 -0.68
N ALA A 7 28.66 -20.23 -1.68
CA ALA A 7 27.59 -19.25 -1.63
C ALA A 7 26.79 -19.46 -0.33
N SER A 8 27.03 -18.61 0.67
CA SER A 8 26.16 -18.55 1.84
C SER A 8 24.79 -18.13 1.33
N THR A 9 23.82 -19.03 1.37
CA THR A 9 22.42 -18.70 1.16
C THR A 9 22.01 -17.71 2.23
N ILE A 10 21.99 -16.42 1.86
CA ILE A 10 21.46 -15.37 2.72
C ILE A 10 19.95 -15.61 2.80
N SER A 11 19.48 -16.12 3.94
CA SER A 11 18.04 -16.17 4.25
C SER A 11 17.42 -14.78 4.02
N GLY A 12 16.48 -14.68 3.08
CA GLY A 12 15.77 -13.44 2.75
C GLY A 12 16.01 -12.86 1.35
N ARG A 13 16.37 -13.68 0.35
CA ARG A 13 16.27 -13.31 -1.06
C ARG A 13 14.80 -13.25 -1.49
N ILE A 14 14.44 -12.22 -2.23
CA ILE A 14 13.19 -12.13 -2.98
C ILE A 14 13.54 -12.29 -4.46
N SER A 15 12.77 -13.09 -5.19
CA SER A 15 12.97 -13.28 -6.62
C SER A 15 11.65 -13.30 -7.37
N PHE A 16 11.66 -12.73 -8.58
CA PHE A 16 10.53 -12.76 -9.50
C PHE A 16 11.07 -13.18 -10.87
N THR A 17 10.73 -14.38 -11.32
CA THR A 17 11.11 -14.89 -12.66
C THR A 17 9.92 -15.05 -13.60
N ASN A 18 10.04 -14.53 -14.82
CA ASN A 18 9.13 -14.87 -15.93
C ASN A 18 9.91 -15.24 -17.20
N GLU A 19 9.22 -15.28 -18.34
CA GLU A 19 9.81 -15.59 -19.64
C GLU A 19 10.80 -14.54 -20.16
N ASN A 20 10.71 -13.29 -19.71
CA ASN A 20 11.47 -12.14 -20.23
C ASN A 20 12.65 -11.74 -19.34
N PHE A 21 12.49 -11.85 -18.02
CA PHE A 21 13.49 -11.42 -17.05
C PHE A 21 13.43 -12.21 -15.74
N ASN A 22 14.50 -12.08 -14.95
CA ASN A 22 14.58 -12.49 -13.57
C ASN A 22 14.99 -11.28 -12.71
N VAL A 23 14.18 -10.93 -11.72
CA VAL A 23 14.50 -9.93 -10.71
C VAL A 23 14.96 -10.65 -9.45
N THR A 24 16.09 -10.25 -8.89
CA THR A 24 16.57 -10.72 -7.58
C THR A 24 16.83 -9.54 -6.66
N ILE A 25 16.41 -9.64 -5.41
CA ILE A 25 16.59 -8.61 -4.40
C ILE A 25 17.13 -9.27 -3.13
N ASP A 26 18.34 -8.87 -2.74
CA ASP A 26 19.08 -9.45 -1.63
C ASP A 26 19.28 -8.41 -0.53
N LYS A 27 19.11 -8.84 0.73
CA LYS A 27 19.54 -8.05 1.89
C LYS A 27 21.04 -7.79 1.80
N ARG A 28 21.47 -6.56 2.13
CA ARG A 28 22.90 -6.26 2.26
C ARG A 28 23.52 -7.07 3.40
N LYS A 29 24.82 -7.39 3.29
CA LYS A 29 25.57 -8.18 4.28
C LYS A 29 25.42 -7.65 5.72
N ASN A 30 25.35 -6.32 5.90
CA ASN A 30 25.20 -5.66 7.19
C ASN A 30 23.75 -5.21 7.49
N TYR A 31 22.74 -5.87 6.90
CA TYR A 31 21.32 -5.51 7.02
C TYR A 31 20.87 -5.23 8.46
N LYS A 32 21.13 -6.16 9.40
CA LYS A 32 20.69 -6.00 10.80
C LYS A 32 21.26 -4.74 11.46
N ALA A 33 22.53 -4.44 11.21
CA ALA A 33 23.18 -3.24 11.75
C ALA A 33 22.62 -1.96 11.11
N LEU A 34 22.42 -1.96 9.79
CA LEU A 34 21.82 -0.84 9.07
C LEU A 34 20.37 -0.58 9.51
N GLN A 35 19.57 -1.65 9.67
CA GLN A 35 18.20 -1.58 10.15
C GLN A 35 18.14 -1.01 11.57
N LYS A 36 19.00 -1.49 12.49
CA LYS A 36 19.08 -0.96 13.87
C LYS A 36 19.43 0.52 13.87
N LYS A 37 20.43 0.93 13.07
CA LYS A 37 20.82 2.34 12.92
C LYS A 37 19.63 3.17 12.44
N LEU A 38 18.94 2.70 11.41
CA LEU A 38 17.78 3.34 10.83
C LEU A 38 16.63 3.53 11.84
N HIS A 39 16.34 2.52 12.66
CA HIS A 39 15.38 2.65 13.77
C HIS A 39 15.80 3.68 14.81
N SER A 40 17.10 3.78 15.11
CA SER A 40 17.61 4.72 16.13
C SER A 40 17.75 6.16 15.64
N SER A 41 18.06 6.38 14.36
CA SER A 41 18.40 7.71 13.83
C SER A 41 17.40 8.25 12.81
N GLY A 42 16.45 7.44 12.34
CA GLY A 42 15.64 7.77 11.18
C GLY A 42 16.49 7.99 9.92
N GLY A 43 15.93 8.68 8.93
CA GLY A 43 16.63 9.09 7.71
C GLY A 43 16.67 8.03 6.61
N TYR A 44 17.75 8.00 5.82
CA TYR A 44 17.82 7.19 4.60
C TYR A 44 18.94 6.15 4.69
N VAL A 45 18.66 4.93 4.22
CA VAL A 45 19.68 3.88 4.09
C VAL A 45 19.31 2.87 3.01
N LEU A 46 20.32 2.42 2.25
CA LEU A 46 20.17 1.29 1.33
C LEU A 46 20.25 -0.03 2.10
N LEU A 47 19.12 -0.73 2.22
CA LEU A 47 19.02 -2.02 2.91
C LEU A 47 19.19 -3.23 1.99
N TYR A 48 18.87 -3.08 0.71
CA TYR A 48 18.81 -4.15 -0.28
C TYR A 48 19.62 -3.78 -1.52
N ASN A 49 20.10 -4.81 -2.22
CA ASN A 49 20.63 -4.72 -3.58
C ASN A 49 19.67 -5.45 -4.51
N GLY A 50 19.37 -4.86 -5.67
CA GLY A 50 18.54 -5.46 -6.71
C GLY A 50 19.34 -5.77 -7.97
N LYS A 51 18.91 -6.78 -8.72
CA LYS A 51 19.43 -7.10 -10.06
C LYS A 51 18.28 -7.56 -10.95
N ILE A 52 18.24 -7.06 -12.18
CA ILE A 52 17.34 -7.54 -13.24
C ILE A 52 18.21 -8.19 -14.31
N ASP A 53 18.01 -9.49 -14.53
CA ASP A 53 18.63 -10.26 -15.60
C ASP A 53 17.62 -10.43 -16.74
N PHE A 54 17.87 -9.80 -17.88
CA PHE A 54 17.03 -9.98 -19.08
C PHE A 54 17.50 -11.17 -19.90
N LYS A 55 16.57 -11.96 -20.44
CA LYS A 55 16.90 -13.12 -21.30
C LYS A 55 17.34 -12.73 -22.71
N LYS A 56 17.09 -11.47 -23.11
CA LYS A 56 17.50 -10.87 -24.38
C LYS A 56 18.01 -9.45 -24.11
N PRO A 57 18.83 -8.87 -25.00
CA PRO A 57 19.13 -7.44 -24.92
C PRO A 57 17.85 -6.60 -24.91
N THR A 58 17.72 -5.71 -23.92
CA THR A 58 16.50 -4.96 -23.65
C THR A 58 16.81 -3.45 -23.55
N PRO A 59 16.02 -2.58 -24.19
CA PRO A 59 16.19 -1.14 -24.07
C PRO A 59 16.03 -0.64 -22.63
N TYR A 60 16.79 0.39 -22.25
CA TYR A 60 16.74 0.99 -20.91
C TYR A 60 15.31 1.32 -20.44
N LYS A 61 14.47 1.88 -21.34
CA LYS A 61 13.08 2.25 -21.02
C LYS A 61 12.24 1.09 -20.47
N GLN A 62 12.48 -0.14 -20.94
CA GLN A 62 11.77 -1.31 -20.41
C GLN A 62 12.29 -1.70 -19.02
N ALA A 63 13.60 -1.54 -18.75
CA ALA A 63 14.16 -1.77 -17.42
C ALA A 63 13.70 -0.70 -16.41
N GLU A 64 13.61 0.55 -16.85
CA GLU A 64 13.07 1.66 -16.07
C GLU A 64 11.61 1.39 -15.68
N GLU A 65 10.78 0.93 -16.62
CA GLU A 65 9.39 0.58 -16.37
C GLU A 65 9.24 -0.51 -15.28
N ILE A 66 10.09 -1.55 -15.32
CA ILE A 66 10.12 -2.58 -14.26
C ILE A 66 10.54 -1.98 -12.91
N CYS A 67 11.52 -1.06 -12.91
CA CYS A 67 11.95 -0.38 -11.68
C CYS A 67 10.82 0.47 -11.09
N ILE A 68 10.06 1.20 -11.91
CA ILE A 68 8.91 2.01 -11.45
C ILE A 68 7.82 1.10 -10.85
N ALA A 69 7.53 -0.04 -11.49
CA ALA A 69 6.59 -1.02 -10.98
C ALA A 69 7.04 -1.58 -9.62
N LEU A 70 8.31 -1.99 -9.50
CA LEU A 70 8.90 -2.48 -8.25
C LEU A 70 8.85 -1.42 -7.15
N ASN A 71 9.22 -0.18 -7.45
CA ASN A 71 9.18 0.93 -6.50
C ASN A 71 7.77 1.17 -5.97
N THR A 72 6.77 1.13 -6.86
CA THR A 72 5.36 1.29 -6.49
C THR A 72 4.88 0.12 -5.63
N PHE A 73 5.17 -1.11 -6.04
CA PHE A 73 4.82 -2.32 -5.30
C PHE A 73 5.47 -2.36 -3.91
N PHE A 74 6.76 -2.08 -3.79
CA PHE A 74 7.44 -2.03 -2.49
C PHE A 74 6.97 -0.86 -1.65
N SER A 75 6.50 0.23 -2.24
CA SER A 75 5.91 1.34 -1.49
C SER A 75 4.62 0.90 -0.80
N PHE A 76 3.80 0.12 -1.50
CA PHE A 76 2.61 -0.50 -0.90
C PHE A 76 2.97 -1.47 0.23
N LEU A 77 3.97 -2.34 0.02
CA LEU A 77 4.44 -3.26 1.07
C LEU A 77 5.00 -2.54 2.30
N ASN A 78 5.66 -1.39 2.14
CA ASN A 78 6.25 -0.65 3.25
C ASN A 78 5.28 0.38 3.88
N GLY A 79 4.13 0.65 3.26
CA GLY A 79 3.23 1.72 3.69
C GLY A 79 3.80 3.13 3.55
N ARG A 80 4.87 3.28 2.76
CA ARG A 80 5.61 4.53 2.53
C ARG A 80 6.40 4.43 1.23
N ARG A 81 6.78 5.57 0.66
CA ARG A 81 7.49 5.61 -0.63
C ARG A 81 8.92 5.14 -0.50
N VAL A 82 9.25 4.14 -1.32
CA VAL A 82 10.60 3.63 -1.50
C VAL A 82 10.95 3.59 -2.98
N GLY A 83 12.23 3.75 -3.29
CA GLY A 83 12.72 3.81 -4.65
C GLY A 83 14.09 3.15 -4.80
N THR A 84 14.29 2.55 -5.97
CA THR A 84 15.62 2.16 -6.46
C THR A 84 16.52 3.38 -6.56
N LEU A 85 17.81 3.21 -6.29
CA LEU A 85 18.83 4.23 -6.45
C LEU A 85 20.07 3.59 -7.06
N PHE A 86 20.89 4.38 -7.77
CA PHE A 86 22.16 3.95 -8.35
C PHE A 86 22.01 2.77 -9.33
N LEU A 87 21.25 2.96 -10.41
CA LEU A 87 21.09 1.95 -11.44
C LEU A 87 22.34 1.86 -12.31
N LYS A 88 22.70 0.63 -12.69
CA LYS A 88 23.83 0.35 -13.57
C LYS A 88 23.44 -0.73 -14.56
N GLY A 89 23.49 -0.40 -15.84
CA GLY A 89 23.25 -1.35 -16.93
C GLY A 89 24.53 -2.02 -17.39
N LYS A 90 24.43 -3.31 -17.69
CA LYS A 90 25.53 -4.05 -18.32
C LYS A 90 25.07 -4.77 -19.56
N LEU A 91 25.89 -4.75 -20.60
CA LEU A 91 25.78 -5.61 -21.78
C LEU A 91 27.15 -6.28 -21.98
N ASN A 92 27.18 -7.61 -22.11
CA ASN A 92 28.43 -8.37 -22.25
C ASN A 92 29.47 -8.04 -21.16
N ASN A 93 29.03 -7.88 -19.91
CA ASN A 93 29.81 -7.43 -18.73
C ASN A 93 30.35 -6.00 -18.76
N GLU A 94 30.19 -5.26 -19.87
CA GLU A 94 30.56 -3.86 -19.97
C GLU A 94 29.43 -2.95 -19.50
N VAL A 95 29.80 -1.81 -18.90
CA VAL A 95 28.84 -0.84 -18.38
C VAL A 95 28.36 0.03 -19.53
N VAL A 96 27.08 -0.07 -19.87
CA VAL A 96 26.50 0.67 -21.00
C VAL A 96 25.67 1.88 -20.57
N PHE A 97 25.22 1.92 -19.31
CA PHE A 97 24.59 3.11 -18.73
C PHE A 97 24.69 3.12 -17.20
N GLN A 98 24.51 4.32 -16.63
CA GLN A 98 24.33 4.55 -15.20
C GLN A 98 23.24 5.60 -15.00
N ASP A 99 22.38 5.39 -14.01
CA ASP A 99 21.37 6.37 -13.62
C ASP A 99 21.43 6.63 -12.11
N TYR A 100 21.57 7.91 -11.78
CA TYR A 100 21.66 8.46 -10.43
C TYR A 100 20.51 9.42 -10.13
N THR A 101 19.46 9.40 -10.94
CA THR A 101 18.27 10.23 -10.79
C THR A 101 17.68 10.04 -9.40
N ARG A 102 17.34 11.16 -8.78
CA ARG A 102 16.68 11.17 -7.48
C ARG A 102 15.22 10.76 -7.66
N HIS A 103 14.89 9.54 -7.28
CA HIS A 103 13.49 9.12 -7.12
C HIS A 103 12.91 9.66 -5.80
N ILE A 104 11.58 9.82 -5.75
CA ILE A 104 10.86 10.19 -4.52
C ILE A 104 11.06 9.07 -3.50
N ASN A 105 11.82 9.36 -2.46
CA ASN A 105 12.09 8.46 -1.34
C ASN A 105 11.73 9.19 -0.05
N GLU A 106 10.90 8.57 0.78
CA GLU A 106 10.56 9.10 2.08
C GLU A 106 11.61 8.69 3.12
N SER A 107 11.84 9.56 4.11
CA SER A 107 12.72 9.23 5.22
C SER A 107 12.12 8.06 6.01
N TYR A 108 12.99 7.24 6.61
CA TYR A 108 12.52 6.14 7.44
C TYR A 108 11.73 6.65 8.63
N GLN A 109 10.48 6.23 8.70
CA GLN A 109 9.54 6.52 9.76
C GLN A 109 8.78 5.25 10.15
N SER A 110 8.30 5.20 11.39
CA SER A 110 7.46 4.13 11.88
C SER A 110 6.03 4.31 11.36
N THR A 111 5.80 3.94 10.10
CA THR A 111 4.49 3.98 9.44
C THR A 111 3.76 2.65 9.58
N HIS A 112 2.43 2.68 9.43
CA HIS A 112 1.65 1.45 9.31
C HIS A 112 2.00 0.74 7.99
N SER A 113 2.01 -0.59 8.04
CA SER A 113 2.07 -1.46 6.86
C SER A 113 1.23 -2.69 7.17
N TRP A 114 0.48 -3.15 6.18
CA TRP A 114 -0.27 -4.40 6.26
C TRP A 114 0.64 -5.64 6.16
N ALA A 115 1.85 -5.51 5.62
CA ALA A 115 2.77 -6.62 5.46
C ALA A 115 3.32 -7.06 6.84
N LEU A 116 3.30 -8.37 7.10
CA LEU A 116 3.81 -8.92 8.35
C LEU A 116 5.36 -8.94 8.36
N THR A 117 5.96 -8.99 9.55
CA THR A 117 7.43 -9.08 9.69
C THR A 117 7.98 -10.46 9.29
N ASP A 118 7.15 -11.49 9.36
CA ASP A 118 7.43 -12.88 8.96
C ASP A 118 6.97 -13.19 7.52
N PHE A 119 6.73 -12.14 6.71
CA PHE A 119 6.20 -12.28 5.36
C PHE A 119 7.19 -13.01 4.44
N LYS A 120 6.73 -14.14 3.88
CA LYS A 120 7.58 -15.07 3.12
C LYS A 120 7.77 -14.62 1.68
N SER A 121 8.87 -15.05 1.07
CA SER A 121 9.19 -14.78 -0.34
C SER A 121 8.09 -15.22 -1.30
N GLU A 122 7.50 -16.39 -1.07
CA GLU A 122 6.48 -16.96 -1.95
C GLU A 122 5.19 -16.14 -1.91
N GLN A 123 4.86 -15.57 -0.75
CA GLN A 123 3.69 -14.70 -0.58
C GLN A 123 3.89 -13.38 -1.30
N ILE A 124 5.10 -12.79 -1.22
CA ILE A 124 5.45 -11.57 -1.94
C ILE A 124 5.40 -11.82 -3.46
N GLU A 125 5.93 -12.95 -3.92
CA GLU A 125 5.92 -13.34 -5.34
C GLU A 125 4.49 -13.48 -5.89
N LYS A 126 3.59 -14.15 -5.16
CA LYS A 126 2.19 -14.32 -5.58
C LYS A 126 1.51 -12.97 -5.87
N ILE A 127 1.65 -12.01 -4.96
CA ILE A 127 1.04 -10.68 -5.08
C ILE A 127 1.74 -9.87 -6.17
N TRP A 128 3.08 -9.99 -6.27
CA TRP A 128 3.85 -9.30 -7.31
C TRP A 128 3.36 -9.65 -8.70
N TRP A 129 3.06 -10.92 -9.00
CA TRP A 129 2.63 -11.29 -10.34
C TRP A 129 1.25 -10.75 -10.70
N LYS A 130 0.32 -10.72 -9.73
CA LYS A 130 -0.96 -10.04 -9.94
C LYS A 130 -0.79 -8.53 -10.12
N PHE A 131 0.08 -7.92 -9.32
CA PHE A 131 0.44 -6.50 -9.45
C PHE A 131 1.04 -6.19 -10.83
N TRP A 132 2.01 -6.98 -11.27
CA TRP A 132 2.68 -6.85 -12.55
C TRP A 132 1.72 -7.04 -13.72
N PHE A 133 0.84 -8.04 -13.65
CA PHE A 133 -0.21 -8.23 -14.64
C PHE A 133 -1.07 -6.97 -14.80
N LEU A 134 -1.56 -6.40 -13.70
CA LEU A 134 -2.32 -5.15 -13.71
C LEU A 134 -1.46 -3.98 -14.22
N TRP A 135 -0.20 -3.89 -13.80
CA TRP A 135 0.71 -2.83 -14.23
C TRP A 135 0.90 -2.77 -15.75
N THR A 136 0.86 -3.92 -16.43
CA THR A 136 0.97 -4.00 -17.89
C THR A 136 -0.32 -3.62 -18.63
N GLN A 137 -1.45 -3.47 -17.92
CA GLN A 137 -2.70 -2.98 -18.50
C GLN A 137 -2.78 -1.47 -18.36
N LYS A 138 -3.02 -0.76 -19.48
CA LYS A 138 -2.94 0.71 -19.54
C LYS A 138 -3.78 1.40 -18.45
N ASP A 139 -5.06 1.02 -18.34
CA ASP A 139 -5.99 1.69 -17.42
C ASP A 139 -5.75 1.30 -15.96
N ALA A 140 -5.18 0.12 -15.70
CA ALA A 140 -4.88 -0.36 -14.35
C ALA A 140 -3.56 0.22 -13.80
N LYS A 141 -2.60 0.54 -14.67
CA LYS A 141 -1.31 1.15 -14.27
C LYS A 141 -1.52 2.47 -13.53
N ASP A 142 -2.31 3.37 -14.10
CA ASP A 142 -2.57 4.69 -13.48
C ASP A 142 -3.31 4.54 -12.15
N PHE A 143 -4.28 3.61 -12.09
CA PHE A 143 -4.93 3.24 -10.84
C PHE A 143 -3.91 2.80 -9.76
N LEU A 144 -2.98 1.90 -10.07
CA LEU A 144 -1.97 1.43 -9.13
C LEU A 144 -1.06 2.57 -8.65
N ILE A 145 -0.62 3.42 -9.58
CA ILE A 145 0.24 4.57 -9.25
C ILE A 145 -0.48 5.52 -8.29
N PHE A 146 -1.70 5.94 -8.62
CA PHE A 146 -2.41 6.93 -7.81
C PHE A 146 -2.91 6.36 -6.48
N SER A 147 -3.45 5.14 -6.48
CA SER A 147 -3.95 4.51 -5.25
C SER A 147 -2.83 4.30 -4.23
N ILE A 148 -1.66 3.81 -4.66
CA ILE A 148 -0.52 3.59 -3.76
C ILE A 148 0.13 4.90 -3.35
N LYS A 149 0.20 5.89 -4.25
CA LYS A 149 0.70 7.22 -3.92
C LYS A 149 -0.13 7.86 -2.81
N TRP A 150 -1.46 7.86 -2.93
CA TRP A 150 -2.37 8.46 -1.96
C TRP A 150 -2.52 7.62 -0.68
N TYR A 151 -2.39 6.30 -0.78
CA TYR A 151 -2.23 5.41 0.37
C TYR A 151 -1.00 5.78 1.22
N CYS A 152 0.16 6.00 0.59
CA CYS A 152 1.36 6.45 1.30
C CYS A 152 1.14 7.81 1.97
N GLU A 153 0.43 8.75 1.33
CA GLU A 153 0.08 10.03 1.98
C GLU A 153 -0.86 9.83 3.17
N GLY A 154 -1.85 8.94 3.07
CA GLY A 154 -2.70 8.58 4.22
C GLY A 154 -1.91 7.98 5.39
N ASN A 155 -0.81 7.29 5.08
CA ASN A 155 0.09 6.70 6.08
C ASN A 155 1.20 7.63 6.58
N SER A 156 1.49 8.72 5.87
CA SER A 156 2.61 9.62 6.19
C SER A 156 2.39 10.33 7.52
N PRO A 157 3.25 10.14 8.53
CA PRO A 157 3.14 10.81 9.82
C PRO A 157 3.60 12.27 9.77
N GLU A 158 4.24 12.71 8.68
CA GLU A 158 4.60 14.11 8.44
C GLU A 158 3.38 14.98 8.15
N LEU A 159 2.29 14.38 7.69
CA LEU A 159 1.04 15.07 7.38
C LEU A 159 0.09 15.12 8.58
N SER A 160 -0.73 16.17 8.63
CA SER A 160 -1.80 16.27 9.62
C SER A 160 -2.79 15.12 9.48
N SER A 161 -3.39 14.66 10.58
CA SER A 161 -4.41 13.60 10.54
C SER A 161 -5.59 13.92 9.61
N GLY A 162 -5.91 15.22 9.46
CA GLY A 162 -6.97 15.66 8.56
C GLY A 162 -6.60 15.52 7.09
N THR A 163 -5.40 15.96 6.69
CA THR A 163 -4.88 15.79 5.33
C THR A 163 -4.81 14.32 4.97
N ARG A 164 -4.29 13.49 5.88
CA ARG A 164 -4.19 12.04 5.70
C ARG A 164 -5.55 11.38 5.50
N LEU A 165 -6.57 11.80 6.27
CA LEU A 165 -7.93 11.26 6.14
C LEU A 165 -8.55 11.63 4.78
N ILE A 166 -8.31 12.85 4.30
CA ILE A 166 -8.75 13.29 2.97
C ILE A 166 -8.12 12.40 1.89
N MET A 167 -6.79 12.18 1.95
CA MET A 167 -6.08 11.30 1.00
C MET A 167 -6.58 9.85 1.07
N ALA A 168 -6.82 9.32 2.27
CA ALA A 168 -7.37 7.98 2.45
C ALA A 168 -8.78 7.85 1.82
N GLN A 169 -9.67 8.81 2.07
CA GLN A 169 -11.01 8.78 1.46
C GLN A 169 -10.94 8.92 -0.07
N SER A 170 -10.09 9.80 -0.60
CA SER A 170 -9.87 9.91 -2.06
C SER A 170 -9.34 8.60 -2.66
N THR A 171 -8.50 7.87 -1.94
CA THR A 171 -8.03 6.54 -2.35
C THR A 171 -9.17 5.53 -2.41
N LEU A 172 -10.05 5.50 -1.40
CA LEU A 172 -11.23 4.64 -1.41
C LEU A 172 -12.18 4.99 -2.57
N GLU A 173 -12.36 6.27 -2.88
CA GLU A 173 -13.18 6.69 -4.02
C GLU A 173 -12.57 6.26 -5.37
N LEU A 174 -11.26 6.38 -5.53
CA LEU A 174 -10.55 5.85 -6.70
C LEU A 174 -10.71 4.33 -6.82
N ILE A 175 -10.56 3.60 -5.72
CA ILE A 175 -10.79 2.15 -5.68
C ILE A 175 -12.22 1.82 -6.12
N TYR A 176 -13.22 2.51 -5.60
CA TYR A 176 -14.62 2.28 -6.00
C TYR A 176 -14.80 2.46 -7.52
N ASN A 177 -14.36 3.60 -8.07
CA ASN A 177 -14.56 3.93 -9.48
C ASN A 177 -13.83 2.92 -10.38
N TRP A 178 -12.55 2.65 -10.10
CA TRP A 178 -11.79 1.74 -10.95
C TRP A 178 -12.21 0.27 -10.75
N TRP A 179 -12.24 -0.22 -9.51
CA TRP A 179 -12.44 -1.65 -9.26
C TRP A 179 -13.90 -2.09 -9.46
N LEU A 180 -14.86 -1.35 -8.90
CA LEU A 180 -16.26 -1.79 -8.90
C LEU A 180 -17.03 -1.32 -10.14
N VAL A 181 -16.74 -0.11 -10.64
CA VAL A 181 -17.44 0.46 -11.79
C VAL A 181 -16.75 0.09 -13.09
N GLU A 182 -15.47 0.43 -13.27
CA GLU A 182 -14.76 0.22 -14.55
C GLU A 182 -14.38 -1.24 -14.79
N LEU A 183 -13.74 -1.90 -13.82
CA LEU A 183 -13.24 -3.27 -13.97
C LEU A 183 -14.37 -4.32 -13.87
N ASN A 184 -15.22 -4.23 -12.85
CA ASN A 184 -16.26 -5.24 -12.60
C ASN A 184 -17.63 -4.89 -13.22
N GLY A 185 -17.86 -3.64 -13.62
CA GLY A 185 -19.14 -3.23 -14.21
C GLY A 185 -20.36 -3.39 -13.29
N LEU A 186 -20.16 -3.40 -11.98
CA LEU A 186 -21.21 -3.72 -10.99
C LEU A 186 -22.33 -2.68 -10.97
N ILE A 187 -22.01 -1.43 -11.31
CA ILE A 187 -22.97 -0.32 -11.36
C ILE A 187 -22.72 0.43 -12.67
N LYS A 188 -23.77 0.69 -13.43
CA LYS A 188 -23.70 1.35 -14.75
C LYS A 188 -24.48 2.66 -14.75
N GLY A 189 -24.09 3.59 -15.62
CA GLY A 189 -24.83 4.83 -15.87
C GLY A 189 -24.77 5.85 -14.73
N LYS A 190 -25.75 6.74 -14.65
CA LYS A 190 -25.78 7.86 -13.68
C LYS A 190 -25.76 7.40 -12.22
N ASP A 191 -26.21 6.17 -11.96
CA ASP A 191 -26.29 5.60 -10.62
C ASP A 191 -24.91 5.36 -9.99
N SER A 192 -23.86 5.12 -10.79
CA SER A 192 -22.50 4.92 -10.27
C SER A 192 -21.89 6.21 -9.71
N HIS A 193 -22.28 7.37 -10.27
CA HIS A 193 -21.74 8.69 -9.91
C HIS A 193 -22.49 9.36 -8.75
N ASN A 194 -23.78 9.09 -8.59
CA ASN A 194 -24.64 9.75 -7.61
C ASN A 194 -24.59 9.14 -6.19
N LEU A 195 -23.84 8.04 -5.99
CA LEU A 195 -23.69 7.45 -4.66
C LEU A 195 -22.91 8.38 -3.72
N SER A 196 -23.39 8.47 -2.49
CA SER A 196 -22.64 9.10 -1.41
C SER A 196 -21.31 8.38 -1.18
N ALA A 197 -20.30 9.12 -0.70
CA ALA A 197 -19.00 8.54 -0.38
C ALA A 197 -19.10 7.35 0.61
N SER A 198 -20.02 7.41 1.59
CA SER A 198 -20.22 6.31 2.54
C SER A 198 -20.79 5.07 1.85
N ASN A 199 -21.71 5.23 0.90
CA ASN A 199 -22.24 4.11 0.11
C ASN A 199 -21.18 3.49 -0.83
N LYS A 200 -20.33 4.31 -1.45
CA LYS A 200 -19.19 3.82 -2.24
C LYS A 200 -18.28 2.92 -1.39
N ILE A 201 -17.94 3.37 -0.17
CA ILE A 201 -17.13 2.58 0.77
C ILE A 201 -17.86 1.30 1.19
N ARG A 202 -19.16 1.37 1.52
CA ARG A 202 -19.97 0.17 1.88
C ARG A 202 -19.93 -0.89 0.78
N LEU A 203 -19.97 -0.49 -0.49
CA LEU A 203 -19.88 -1.40 -1.63
C LEU A 203 -18.51 -2.07 -1.72
N ILE A 204 -17.41 -1.33 -1.52
CA ILE A 204 -16.06 -1.90 -1.44
C ILE A 204 -16.00 -2.96 -0.33
N LEU A 205 -16.51 -2.65 0.86
CA LEU A 205 -16.50 -3.57 2.00
C LEU A 205 -17.32 -4.84 1.70
N SER A 206 -18.49 -4.68 1.09
CA SER A 206 -19.35 -5.80 0.67
C SER A 206 -18.62 -6.72 -0.31
N SER A 207 -17.97 -6.15 -1.34
CA SER A 207 -17.17 -6.91 -2.31
C SER A 207 -15.95 -7.63 -1.70
N CYS A 208 -15.53 -7.22 -0.51
CA CYS A 208 -14.47 -7.86 0.26
C CYS A 208 -14.98 -8.74 1.42
N SER A 209 -16.29 -8.88 1.61
CA SER A 209 -16.86 -9.57 2.79
C SER A 209 -16.39 -8.98 4.13
N ILE A 210 -16.16 -7.66 4.18
CA ILE A 210 -15.75 -6.92 5.38
C ILE A 210 -16.99 -6.37 6.08
N THR A 211 -17.04 -6.44 7.41
CA THR A 211 -18.09 -5.78 8.19
C THR A 211 -18.03 -4.26 8.03
N LYS A 212 -19.20 -3.63 7.88
CA LYS A 212 -19.32 -2.16 7.87
C LYS A 212 -19.26 -1.56 9.27
N GLU A 213 -19.35 -2.35 10.33
CA GLU A 213 -19.37 -1.86 11.71
C GLU A 213 -18.06 -1.18 12.12
N ILE A 214 -18.15 -0.26 13.08
CA ILE A 214 -16.97 0.34 13.71
C ILE A 214 -16.34 -0.72 14.62
N PRO A 215 -15.05 -1.09 14.44
CA PRO A 215 -14.38 -2.01 15.35
C PRO A 215 -14.43 -1.52 16.79
N LYS A 216 -14.72 -2.41 17.74
CA LYS A 216 -14.91 -2.09 19.17
C LYS A 216 -13.67 -1.46 19.83
N GLU A 217 -12.50 -1.66 19.24
CA GLU A 217 -11.21 -1.12 19.67
C GLU A 217 -11.07 0.37 19.34
N LEU A 218 -11.92 0.92 18.48
CA LEU A 218 -11.97 2.34 18.14
C LEU A 218 -12.92 3.10 19.07
N THR A 219 -12.61 3.08 20.37
CA THR A 219 -13.50 3.52 21.45
C THR A 219 -13.92 4.98 21.32
N ASP A 220 -12.99 5.90 21.05
CA ASP A 220 -13.28 7.34 20.93
C ASP A 220 -14.19 7.63 19.74
N LEU A 221 -13.91 6.97 18.61
CA LEU A 221 -14.74 7.08 17.42
C LEU A 221 -16.15 6.56 17.71
N THR A 222 -16.28 5.38 18.32
CA THR A 222 -17.58 4.81 18.69
C THR A 222 -18.37 5.74 19.61
N ILE A 223 -17.74 6.32 20.64
CA ILE A 223 -18.41 7.25 21.56
C ILE A 223 -18.93 8.48 20.82
N VAL A 224 -18.09 9.11 20.00
CA VAL A 224 -18.48 10.30 19.23
C VAL A 224 -19.60 9.96 18.24
N MET A 225 -19.51 8.83 17.55
CA MET A 225 -20.50 8.43 16.54
C MET A 225 -21.86 8.05 17.15
N LYS A 226 -21.88 7.41 18.32
CA LYS A 226 -23.13 7.15 19.06
C LYS A 226 -23.88 8.44 19.38
N GLY A 227 -23.17 9.50 19.78
CA GLY A 227 -23.76 10.82 20.01
C GLY A 227 -24.28 11.52 18.75
N GLN A 228 -24.08 10.94 17.57
CA GLN A 228 -24.50 11.44 16.26
C GLN A 228 -25.45 10.49 15.53
N ASP A 229 -25.88 9.41 16.19
CA ASP A 229 -26.68 8.32 15.60
C ASP A 229 -26.02 7.66 14.37
N ILE A 230 -24.68 7.65 14.35
CA ILE A 230 -23.89 6.99 13.32
C ILE A 230 -23.42 5.64 13.86
N ASN A 231 -23.78 4.58 13.15
CA ASN A 231 -23.57 3.21 13.62
C ASN A 231 -22.58 2.40 12.76
N ASP A 232 -22.09 2.96 11.65
CA ASP A 232 -21.15 2.26 10.77
C ASP A 232 -19.86 3.04 10.44
N GLY A 233 -18.82 2.28 10.12
CA GLY A 233 -17.48 2.74 9.79
C GLY A 233 -17.46 3.66 8.56
N PRO A 234 -18.04 3.28 7.42
CA PRO A 234 -18.10 4.12 6.23
C PRO A 234 -18.65 5.52 6.48
N GLU A 235 -19.75 5.64 7.23
CA GLU A 235 -20.36 6.92 7.56
C GLU A 235 -19.53 7.71 8.57
N SER A 236 -18.91 7.04 9.55
CA SER A 236 -18.00 7.69 10.49
C SER A 236 -16.80 8.36 9.80
N ILE A 237 -16.20 7.71 8.81
CA ILE A 237 -15.08 8.24 8.02
C ILE A 237 -15.52 9.53 7.30
N VAL A 238 -16.65 9.45 6.59
CA VAL A 238 -17.18 10.57 5.80
C VAL A 238 -17.62 11.73 6.71
N TYR A 239 -18.24 11.43 7.86
CA TYR A 239 -18.65 12.42 8.83
C TYR A 239 -17.46 13.23 9.36
N VAL A 240 -16.38 12.55 9.76
CA VAL A 240 -15.17 13.19 10.28
C VAL A 240 -14.48 14.00 9.17
N ARG A 241 -14.35 13.45 7.96
CA ARG A 241 -13.74 14.15 6.83
C ARG A 241 -14.54 15.38 6.42
N ASN A 242 -15.87 15.30 6.38
CA ASN A 242 -16.71 16.44 6.03
C ASN A 242 -16.61 17.57 7.07
N ALA A 243 -16.48 17.23 8.36
CA ALA A 243 -16.21 18.22 9.39
C ALA A 243 -14.90 18.98 9.11
N LEU A 244 -13.85 18.26 8.71
CA LEU A 244 -12.51 18.82 8.45
C LEU A 244 -12.43 19.69 7.20
N VAL A 245 -13.09 19.30 6.10
CA VAL A 245 -12.99 19.98 4.80
C VAL A 245 -13.84 21.25 4.76
N HIS A 246 -15.02 21.23 5.39
CA HIS A 246 -15.99 22.30 5.25
C HIS A 246 -15.87 23.30 6.40
N ALA A 247 -15.00 24.30 6.29
CA ALA A 247 -14.57 25.17 7.41
C ALA A 247 -15.59 26.25 7.88
N HIS A 248 -16.90 26.00 7.87
CA HIS A 248 -17.89 26.92 8.46
C HIS A 248 -17.90 26.85 10.00
N VAL A 249 -18.45 27.89 10.67
CA VAL A 249 -18.46 28.00 12.16
C VAL A 249 -18.94 26.70 12.83
N LYS A 250 -20.09 26.17 12.40
CA LYS A 250 -20.66 24.92 12.93
C LYS A 250 -19.73 23.72 12.78
N ASN A 251 -18.97 23.65 11.69
CA ASN A 251 -18.05 22.55 11.45
C ASN A 251 -16.74 22.69 12.24
N ARG A 252 -16.30 23.91 12.56
CA ARG A 252 -15.15 24.11 13.45
C ARG A 252 -15.46 23.64 14.89
N GLU A 253 -16.65 23.95 15.39
CA GLU A 253 -17.13 23.43 16.67
C GLU A 253 -17.27 21.91 16.65
N LYS A 254 -17.81 21.36 15.55
CA LYS A 254 -17.92 19.92 15.33
C LYS A 254 -16.57 19.22 15.34
N ILE A 255 -15.56 19.77 14.65
CA ILE A 255 -14.17 19.27 14.69
C ILE A 255 -13.70 19.19 16.14
N GLN A 256 -13.86 20.26 16.93
CA GLN A 256 -13.45 20.29 18.33
C GLN A 256 -14.13 19.18 19.14
N LYS A 257 -15.45 19.00 18.98
CA LYS A 257 -16.23 17.95 19.65
C LYS A 257 -15.79 16.53 19.27
N ILE A 258 -15.42 16.29 18.01
CA ILE A 258 -14.89 14.97 17.58
C ILE A 258 -13.57 14.67 18.32
N GLY A 259 -12.76 15.69 18.62
CA GLY A 259 -11.47 15.50 19.30
C GLY A 259 -10.39 14.82 18.43
N PRO A 260 -9.12 14.87 18.83
CA PRO A 260 -8.01 14.35 18.02
C PRO A 260 -7.98 12.82 17.93
N PHE A 261 -8.35 12.10 19.01
CA PHE A 261 -8.30 10.64 19.04
C PHE A 261 -9.31 9.98 18.11
N ALA A 262 -10.58 10.43 18.10
CA ALA A 262 -11.58 9.90 17.17
C ALA A 262 -11.20 10.20 15.71
N ARG A 263 -10.61 11.37 15.42
CA ARG A 263 -10.10 11.67 14.06
C ARG A 263 -9.01 10.70 13.64
N PHE A 264 -8.08 10.39 14.54
CA PHE A 264 -7.02 9.44 14.28
C PHE A 264 -7.56 8.01 14.09
N GLN A 265 -8.56 7.61 14.87
CA GLN A 265 -9.24 6.31 14.72
C GLN A 265 -10.01 6.20 13.39
N ALA A 266 -10.69 7.27 12.96
CA ALA A 266 -11.34 7.32 11.64
C ALA A 266 -10.32 7.17 10.50
N LEU A 267 -9.15 7.81 10.62
CA LEU A 267 -8.05 7.62 9.68
C LEU A 267 -7.54 6.18 9.66
N LYS A 268 -7.28 5.57 10.83
CA LYS A 268 -6.86 4.18 10.92
C LYS A 268 -7.85 3.23 10.22
N LEU A 269 -9.15 3.47 10.43
CA LEU A 269 -10.22 2.69 9.80
C LEU A 269 -10.21 2.85 8.28
N ALA A 270 -10.08 4.08 7.77
CA ALA A 270 -10.00 4.34 6.34
C ALA A 270 -8.79 3.66 5.69
N VAL A 271 -7.61 3.74 6.32
CA VAL A 271 -6.39 3.05 5.85
C VAL A 271 -6.57 1.54 5.85
N MET A 272 -7.17 0.96 6.89
CA MET A 272 -7.46 -0.48 6.95
C MET A 272 -8.38 -0.93 5.81
N TYR A 273 -9.38 -0.13 5.45
CA TYR A 273 -10.24 -0.42 4.30
C TYR A 273 -9.49 -0.36 2.97
N ILE A 274 -8.52 0.55 2.83
CA ILE A 274 -7.64 0.59 1.65
C ILE A 274 -6.74 -0.64 1.58
N ASP A 275 -6.10 -1.02 2.71
CA ASP A 275 -5.26 -2.21 2.79
C ASP A 275 -6.04 -3.42 2.27
N LEU A 276 -7.22 -3.67 2.84
CA LEU A 276 -8.04 -4.83 2.48
C LEU A 276 -8.53 -4.77 1.02
N ALA A 277 -8.96 -3.61 0.53
CA ALA A 277 -9.42 -3.49 -0.85
C ALA A 277 -8.29 -3.75 -1.86
N LEU A 278 -7.10 -3.18 -1.64
CA LEU A 278 -5.93 -3.43 -2.50
C LEU A 278 -5.46 -4.89 -2.41
N LEU A 279 -5.48 -5.50 -1.22
CA LEU A 279 -5.17 -6.92 -1.05
C LEU A 279 -6.16 -7.82 -1.80
N LYS A 280 -7.45 -7.47 -1.80
CA LYS A 280 -8.47 -8.19 -2.56
C LYS A 280 -8.24 -8.09 -4.06
N ILE A 281 -7.95 -6.89 -4.57
CA ILE A 281 -7.64 -6.63 -5.99
C ILE A 281 -6.40 -7.41 -6.45
N LEU A 282 -5.43 -7.59 -5.56
CA LEU A 282 -4.19 -8.31 -5.81
C LEU A 282 -4.27 -9.83 -5.52
N ASP A 283 -5.48 -10.37 -5.35
CA ASP A 283 -5.75 -11.80 -5.10
C ASP A 283 -4.97 -12.37 -3.89
N TYR A 284 -4.71 -11.53 -2.88
CA TYR A 284 -4.07 -11.97 -1.64
C TYR A 284 -5.06 -12.66 -0.71
N ASP A 285 -4.69 -13.81 -0.15
CA ASP A 285 -5.57 -14.70 0.62
C ASP A 285 -4.97 -15.18 1.96
N ASP A 286 -3.91 -14.53 2.46
CA ASP A 286 -3.20 -14.92 3.67
C ASP A 286 -3.36 -13.88 4.81
N ARG A 287 -2.47 -13.88 5.81
CA ARG A 287 -2.52 -13.01 6.98
C ARG A 287 -1.93 -11.63 6.70
N TYR A 288 -2.63 -10.60 7.14
CA TYR A 288 -2.16 -9.22 7.11
C TYR A 288 -2.10 -8.64 8.52
N LYS A 289 -1.35 -7.56 8.69
CA LYS A 289 -1.34 -6.74 9.91
C LYS A 289 -2.51 -5.77 9.87
N ASN A 290 -3.53 -6.05 10.66
CA ASN A 290 -4.62 -5.12 10.92
C ASN A 290 -4.12 -3.95 11.79
N ASN A 291 -4.38 -2.72 11.35
CA ASN A 291 -3.96 -1.49 12.02
C ASN A 291 -4.62 -1.27 13.41
N CYS A 292 -5.69 -2.02 13.69
CA CYS A 292 -6.47 -1.99 14.93
C CYS A 292 -6.29 -3.26 15.77
N LEU A 293 -6.16 -4.43 15.13
CA LEU A 293 -6.28 -5.75 15.79
C LEU A 293 -5.00 -6.61 15.75
N GLY A 294 -3.94 -6.17 15.08
CA GLY A 294 -2.74 -6.98 14.88
C GLY A 294 -2.89 -8.00 13.75
N ALA A 295 -2.15 -9.10 13.77
CA ALA A 295 -2.14 -10.05 12.66
C ALA A 295 -3.47 -10.82 12.56
N GLN A 296 -4.09 -10.81 11.37
CA GLN A 296 -5.36 -11.47 11.09
C GLN A 296 -5.37 -12.08 9.69
N TRP A 297 -6.21 -13.10 9.48
CA TRP A 297 -6.51 -13.59 8.13
C TRP A 297 -7.39 -12.58 7.39
N VAL A 298 -7.21 -12.45 6.07
CA VAL A 298 -8.15 -11.67 5.26
C VAL A 298 -9.57 -12.25 5.32
N PRO A 299 -10.63 -11.42 5.29
CA PRO A 299 -12.01 -11.89 5.46
C PRO A 299 -12.52 -12.85 4.38
N TRP A 300 -12.00 -12.76 3.16
CA TRP A 300 -12.39 -13.59 2.02
C TRP A 300 -11.56 -14.86 1.86
N ARG A 301 -10.73 -15.22 2.84
CA ARG A 301 -9.96 -16.46 2.78
C ARG A 301 -10.93 -17.64 2.79
N SER A 302 -10.97 -18.39 1.70
CA SER A 302 -11.63 -19.69 1.67
C SER A 302 -10.94 -20.59 2.71
N ARG A 303 -11.68 -21.04 3.72
CA ARG A 303 -11.24 -22.18 4.51
C ARG A 303 -11.34 -23.38 3.57
N SER A 304 -10.22 -23.81 3.00
CA SER A 304 -10.16 -25.14 2.41
C SER A 304 -10.57 -26.12 3.51
N ASN A 305 -11.71 -26.78 3.34
CA ASN A 305 -12.07 -27.95 4.13
C ASN A 305 -11.06 -29.07 3.87
#